data_AF-A0A351G176-F1
#
_entry.id   AF-A0A351G176-F1
#
_cell.length_a   1.000
_cell.length_b   1.000
_cell.length_c   1.000
_cell.angle_alpha   90.00
_cell.angle_beta   90.00
_cell.angle_gamma   90.00
#
_symmetry.space_group_name_H-M   'P 1'
#
loop_
_entity.id
_entity.type
_entity.pdbx_description
1 polymer ?
#
loop_
_entity_poly.entity_id
_entity_poly.type
_entity_poly.pdbx_seq_one_letter_code
_entity_poly.pdbx_strand_id
1 'polypeptide(L)'
;MTCKLARTADNRAFPIGSQIPRVAQVVKKRKKQKNPRSARREAAAHPPESRAAEAITIMWSLCMLATTVALLVMWIGKWVGQAIPPADDLPHLIHVLPGLLLFTASVTGMLSMALTWPTYKLRRTRPPLAVSLYAVGIGLTPWLLIVVSRWLER
;
A
#
# COMPACT_ATOMS: atom_id res chain seq x y z
N MET A 1 -58.28 -10.80 11.58
CA MET A 1 -58.60 -11.32 12.93
C MET A 1 -57.58 -12.41 13.27
N THR A 2 -57.25 -12.50 14.56
CA THR A 2 -56.38 -13.46 15.29
C THR A 2 -54.85 -13.40 15.11
N CYS A 3 -54.22 -12.91 16.19
CA CYS A 3 -53.27 -13.64 17.04
C CYS A 3 -51.79 -13.81 16.60
N LYS A 4 -50.88 -13.13 17.31
CA LYS A 4 -49.97 -13.70 18.36
C LYS A 4 -48.93 -12.62 18.74
N LEU A 5 -48.84 -12.16 19.99
CA LEU A 5 -48.08 -12.79 21.09
C LEU A 5 -46.62 -13.05 20.67
N ALA A 6 -45.56 -12.76 21.41
CA ALA A 6 -45.28 -12.24 22.73
C ALA A 6 -43.72 -12.22 22.80
N ARG A 7 -43.06 -11.45 23.69
CA ARG A 7 -42.34 -12.00 24.87
C ARG A 7 -41.21 -12.98 24.46
N THR A 8 -39.91 -12.79 24.71
CA THR A 8 -39.15 -12.40 25.91
C THR A 8 -37.68 -12.48 25.48
N ALA A 9 -36.82 -11.55 25.88
CA ALA A 9 -35.91 -11.69 27.02
C ALA A 9 -35.03 -12.96 27.04
N ASP A 10 -33.74 -12.68 27.23
CA ASP A 10 -32.75 -13.50 27.92
C ASP A 10 -31.99 -14.57 27.11
N ASN A 11 -30.70 -14.32 26.89
CA ASN A 11 -29.71 -15.32 27.26
C ASN A 11 -28.33 -14.67 27.42
N ARG A 12 -28.09 -14.12 28.61
CA ARG A 12 -26.74 -14.07 29.15
C ARG A 12 -26.35 -15.50 29.53
N ALA A 13 -25.28 -16.03 28.95
CA ALA A 13 -24.31 -16.88 29.63
C ALA A 13 -23.27 -17.37 28.62
N PHE A 14 -22.04 -16.88 28.77
CA PHE A 14 -20.85 -17.55 28.28
C PHE A 14 -20.46 -18.64 29.30
N PRO A 15 -20.52 -19.94 28.95
CA PRO A 15 -19.89 -20.95 29.77
C PRO A 15 -18.41 -21.07 29.39
N ILE A 16 -17.54 -20.56 30.26
CA ILE A 16 -16.16 -21.00 30.37
C ILE A 16 -16.20 -22.32 31.17
N GLY A 17 -16.21 -23.44 30.46
CA GLY A 17 -16.12 -24.79 31.02
C GLY A 17 -15.71 -25.74 29.90
N SER A 18 -14.44 -26.14 29.84
CA SER A 18 -13.90 -27.34 30.47
C SER A 18 -14.48 -28.64 29.89
N GLN A 19 -13.58 -29.50 29.40
CA GLN A 19 -13.77 -30.92 29.13
C GLN A 19 -14.53 -31.28 27.84
N ILE A 20 -13.78 -31.41 26.73
CA ILE A 20 -14.23 -32.31 25.65
C ILE A 20 -13.64 -33.70 25.95
N PRO A 21 -14.48 -34.71 26.24
CA PRO A 21 -14.03 -36.08 26.44
C PRO A 21 -13.47 -36.65 25.14
N ARG A 22 -12.31 -37.28 25.33
CA ARG A 22 -11.52 -38.06 24.38
C ARG A 22 -12.30 -39.33 23.99
N VAL A 23 -13.28 -39.22 23.09
CA VAL A 23 -13.98 -40.40 22.55
C VAL A 23 -13.44 -40.73 21.17
N ALA A 24 -12.80 -41.89 21.12
CA ALA A 24 -12.25 -42.53 19.95
C ALA A 24 -13.29 -42.65 18.82
N GLN A 25 -13.11 -41.89 17.76
CA GLN A 25 -13.73 -42.15 16.47
C GLN A 25 -12.63 -42.68 15.55
N VAL A 26 -12.46 -44.00 15.59
CA VAL A 26 -11.71 -44.77 14.58
C VAL A 26 -12.51 -44.72 13.28
N VAL A 27 -12.47 -43.58 12.61
CA VAL A 27 -12.94 -43.47 11.22
C VAL A 27 -11.85 -44.06 10.35
N LYS A 28 -12.10 -45.27 9.83
CA LYS A 28 -11.32 -45.90 8.75
C LYS A 28 -11.17 -44.90 7.60
N LYS A 29 -10.07 -44.14 7.59
CA LYS A 29 -9.63 -43.33 6.46
C LYS A 29 -9.28 -44.27 5.32
N ARG A 30 -10.24 -44.54 4.43
CA ARG A 30 -9.92 -44.90 3.05
C ARG A 30 -9.05 -43.76 2.52
N LYS A 31 -7.74 -43.99 2.43
CA LYS A 31 -6.79 -43.14 1.69
C LYS A 31 -7.28 -43.12 0.24
N LYS A 32 -8.20 -42.22 -0.07
CA LYS A 32 -8.50 -41.81 -1.44
C LYS A 32 -7.21 -41.19 -1.94
N GLN A 33 -6.46 -41.97 -2.71
CA GLN A 33 -5.19 -41.63 -3.30
C GLN A 33 -5.39 -40.34 -4.10
N LYS A 34 -5.08 -39.22 -3.45
CA LYS A 34 -5.23 -37.87 -4.00
C LYS A 34 -4.18 -37.78 -5.09
N ASN A 35 -4.61 -38.03 -6.33
CA ASN A 35 -3.75 -38.01 -7.50
C ASN A 35 -3.02 -36.65 -7.53
N PRO A 36 -1.68 -36.60 -7.40
CA PRO A 36 -0.92 -35.35 -7.31
C PRO A 36 -1.05 -34.50 -8.58
N ARG A 37 -1.59 -35.06 -9.68
CA ARG A 37 -1.95 -34.31 -10.89
C ARG A 37 -3.12 -33.35 -10.72
N SER A 38 -4.02 -33.56 -9.75
CA SER A 38 -5.16 -32.65 -9.51
C SER A 38 -4.75 -31.36 -8.77
N ALA A 39 -3.81 -31.45 -7.83
CA ALA A 39 -3.30 -30.28 -7.11
C ALA A 39 -2.49 -29.33 -8.01
N ARG A 40 -1.86 -29.85 -9.09
CA ARG A 40 -1.18 -29.02 -10.09
C ARG A 40 -2.14 -28.30 -11.04
N ARG A 41 -3.38 -28.78 -11.16
CA ARG A 41 -4.40 -28.18 -12.05
C ARG A 41 -5.16 -27.03 -11.37
N GLU A 42 -5.30 -27.04 -10.05
CA GLU A 42 -5.88 -25.91 -9.30
C GLU A 42 -4.93 -24.69 -9.24
N ALA A 43 -3.60 -24.90 -9.29
CA ALA A 43 -2.65 -23.80 -9.46
C ALA A 43 -2.72 -23.12 -10.86
N ALA A 44 -3.39 -23.75 -11.83
CA ALA A 44 -3.55 -23.24 -13.20
C ALA A 44 -4.96 -22.67 -13.47
N ALA A 45 -5.85 -22.65 -12.47
CA ALA A 45 -7.25 -22.25 -12.62
C ALA A 45 -7.54 -20.82 -12.14
N HIS A 46 -6.53 -20.08 -11.67
CA HIS A 46 -6.67 -18.64 -11.59
C HIS A 46 -6.60 -18.10 -13.02
N PRO A 47 -7.67 -17.47 -13.57
CA PRO A 47 -7.59 -16.80 -14.85
C PRO A 47 -6.36 -15.90 -14.78
N PRO A 48 -5.42 -15.97 -15.75
CA PRO A 48 -4.15 -15.30 -15.65
C PRO A 48 -4.46 -13.84 -15.36
N GLU A 49 -4.21 -13.39 -14.12
CA GLU A 49 -4.22 -11.96 -13.87
C GLU A 49 -3.27 -11.38 -14.90
N SER A 50 -3.80 -10.43 -15.67
CA SER A 50 -3.08 -9.92 -16.84
C SER A 50 -1.70 -9.49 -16.38
N ARG A 51 -0.63 -10.02 -16.99
CA ARG A 51 0.76 -9.62 -16.69
C ARG A 51 0.93 -8.09 -16.73
N ALA A 52 0.06 -7.40 -17.46
CA ALA A 52 -0.03 -5.94 -17.46
C ALA A 52 -0.41 -5.35 -16.08
N ALA A 53 -1.34 -5.96 -15.35
CA ALA A 53 -1.75 -5.52 -14.01
C ALA A 53 -0.59 -5.63 -13.00
N GLU A 54 0.18 -6.71 -13.09
CA GLU A 54 1.37 -6.92 -12.25
C GLU A 54 2.44 -5.88 -12.59
N ALA A 55 2.76 -5.71 -13.87
CA ALA A 55 3.75 -4.72 -14.33
C ALA A 55 3.38 -3.29 -13.93
N ILE A 56 2.10 -2.89 -14.09
CA ILE A 56 1.62 -1.56 -13.69
C ILE A 56 1.77 -1.37 -12.17
N THR A 57 1.51 -2.40 -11.37
CA THR A 57 1.67 -2.31 -9.92
C THR A 57 3.14 -2.13 -9.55
N ILE A 58 4.05 -2.90 -10.14
CA ILE A 58 5.49 -2.77 -9.87
C ILE A 58 5.98 -1.39 -10.28
N MET A 59 5.57 -0.91 -11.46
CA MET A 59 5.92 0.43 -11.94
C MET A 59 5.39 1.53 -11.02
N TRP A 60 4.16 1.41 -10.52
CA TRP A 60 3.58 2.33 -9.55
C TRP A 60 4.34 2.33 -8.22
N SER A 61 4.64 1.15 -7.67
CA SER A 61 5.44 1.01 -6.44
C SER A 61 6.86 1.56 -6.59
N LEU A 62 7.50 1.37 -7.75
CA LEU A 62 8.82 1.93 -8.06
C LEU A 62 8.78 3.45 -8.15
N CYS A 63 7.74 4.03 -8.77
CA CYS A 63 7.55 5.48 -8.78
C CYS A 63 7.38 6.04 -7.36
N MET A 64 6.58 5.38 -6.53
CA MET A 64 6.39 5.74 -5.13
C MET A 64 7.71 5.72 -4.35
N LEU A 65 8.50 4.66 -4.52
CA LEU A 65 9.79 4.50 -3.85
C LEU A 65 10.79 5.56 -4.34
N ALA A 66 10.88 5.79 -5.65
CA ALA A 66 11.74 6.82 -6.23
C ALA A 66 11.38 8.22 -5.71
N THR A 67 10.08 8.55 -5.63
CA THR A 67 9.60 9.83 -5.08
C THR A 67 9.97 9.97 -3.61
N THR A 68 9.78 8.90 -2.83
CA THR A 68 10.14 8.87 -1.40
C THR A 68 11.64 9.09 -1.19
N VAL A 69 12.48 8.40 -1.98
CA VAL A 69 13.94 8.55 -1.92
C VAL A 69 14.35 9.97 -2.32
N ALA A 70 13.77 10.53 -3.37
CA ALA A 70 14.06 11.91 -3.78
C ALA A 70 13.72 12.92 -2.68
N LEU A 71 12.56 12.77 -2.03
CA LEU A 71 12.18 13.60 -0.88
C LEU A 71 13.15 13.44 0.30
N LEU A 72 13.54 12.20 0.62
CA LEU A 72 14.51 11.89 1.68
C LEU A 72 15.87 12.55 1.41
N VAL A 73 16.41 12.39 0.20
CA VAL A 73 17.68 12.99 -0.19
C VAL A 73 17.61 14.52 -0.12
N MET A 74 16.52 15.12 -0.59
CA MET A 74 16.30 16.57 -0.48
C MET A 74 16.28 17.02 1.00
N TRP A 75 15.58 16.29 1.85
CA TRP A 75 15.43 16.61 3.27
C TRP A 75 16.76 16.49 4.02
N ILE A 76 17.51 15.41 3.77
CA ILE A 76 18.86 15.20 4.31
C ILE A 76 19.80 16.29 3.80
N GLY A 77 19.77 16.62 2.50
CA GLY A 77 20.60 17.68 1.93
C GLY A 77 20.36 19.03 2.57
N LYS A 78 19.10 19.39 2.83
CA LYS A 78 18.76 20.61 3.58
C LYS A 78 19.27 20.58 5.02
N TRP A 79 19.08 19.46 5.73
CA TRP A 79 19.52 19.30 7.10
C TRP A 79 21.05 19.42 7.23
N VAL A 80 21.78 18.74 6.36
CA VAL A 80 23.25 18.78 6.31
C VAL A 80 23.73 20.19 5.96
N GLY A 81 23.09 20.86 5.00
CA GLY A 81 23.42 22.23 4.62
C GLY A 81 23.14 23.28 5.70
N GLN A 82 22.25 23.00 6.66
CA GLN A 82 22.04 23.86 7.83
C GLN A 82 23.06 23.59 8.95
N ALA A 83 23.58 22.37 9.05
CA ALA A 83 24.53 21.97 10.08
C ALA A 83 25.98 22.36 9.75
N ILE A 84 26.32 22.50 8.45
CA ILE A 84 27.65 22.85 7.98
C ILE A 84 27.64 24.34 7.57
N PRO A 85 28.51 25.20 8.15
CA PRO A 85 28.59 26.60 7.74
C PRO A 85 28.93 26.69 6.24
N PRO A 86 28.35 27.67 5.51
CA PRO A 86 28.60 27.82 4.09
C PRO A 86 30.09 28.08 3.88
N ALA A 87 30.80 27.08 3.35
CA ALA A 87 32.14 27.33 2.84
C ALA A 87 31.97 28.07 1.51
N ASP A 88 32.66 29.21 1.37
CA ASP A 88 32.57 30.10 0.20
C ASP A 88 32.93 29.41 -1.14
N ASP A 89 33.48 28.20 -1.08
CA ASP A 89 33.95 27.40 -2.22
C ASP A 89 33.04 26.19 -2.54
N LEU A 90 31.80 26.17 -2.04
CA LEU A 90 30.89 25.08 -2.39
C LEU A 90 30.55 25.12 -3.91
N PRO A 91 30.79 24.03 -4.65
CA PRO A 91 30.58 24.02 -6.10
C PRO A 91 29.14 24.34 -6.45
N HIS A 92 28.93 25.20 -7.47
CA HIS A 92 27.63 25.63 -8.00
C HIS A 92 26.63 24.48 -8.19
N LEU A 93 27.10 23.25 -8.44
CA LEU A 93 26.27 22.05 -8.54
C LEU A 93 25.37 21.84 -7.31
N ILE A 94 25.84 22.17 -6.11
CA ILE A 94 25.09 21.98 -4.85
C ILE A 94 23.92 22.97 -4.74
N HIS A 95 24.02 24.14 -5.39
CA HIS A 95 22.93 25.12 -5.41
C HIS A 95 21.80 24.74 -6.38
N VAL A 96 22.11 24.04 -7.48
CA VAL A 96 21.10 23.61 -8.47
C VAL A 96 20.47 22.26 -8.13
N LEU A 97 21.17 21.42 -7.36
CA LEU A 97 20.72 20.09 -6.97
C LEU A 97 19.32 20.06 -6.34
N PRO A 98 18.97 20.97 -5.38
CA PRO A 98 17.65 20.97 -4.77
C PRO A 98 16.54 21.22 -5.81
N GLY A 99 16.75 22.16 -6.74
CA GLY A 99 15.77 22.46 -7.79
C GLY A 99 15.56 21.28 -8.74
N LEU A 100 16.63 20.58 -9.11
CA LEU A 100 16.55 19.39 -9.97
C LEU A 100 15.83 18.23 -9.27
N LEU A 101 16.11 18.00 -7.98
CA LEU A 101 15.40 17.00 -7.17
C LEU A 101 13.91 17.34 -7.03
N LEU A 102 13.58 18.62 -6.83
CA LEU A 102 12.20 19.05 -6.70
C LEU A 102 11.43 18.88 -8.02
N PHE A 103 12.08 19.16 -9.15
CA PHE A 103 11.52 18.92 -10.48
C PHE A 103 11.32 17.42 -10.75
N THR A 104 12.31 16.59 -10.46
CA THR A 104 12.16 15.13 -10.62
C THR A 104 11.08 14.56 -9.69
N ALA A 105 11.02 15.03 -8.44
CA ALA A 105 9.99 14.64 -7.49
C ALA A 105 8.58 15.08 -7.92
N SER A 106 8.42 16.26 -8.54
CA SER A 106 7.11 16.71 -9.04
C SER A 106 6.64 15.88 -10.24
N VAL A 107 7.53 15.58 -11.19
CA VAL A 107 7.22 14.74 -12.36
C VAL A 107 6.88 13.31 -11.94
N THR A 108 7.70 12.70 -11.07
CA THR A 108 7.44 11.34 -10.56
C THR A 108 6.21 11.29 -9.65
N GLY A 109 5.96 12.33 -8.85
CA GLY A 109 4.75 12.48 -8.06
C GLY A 109 3.49 12.55 -8.92
N MET A 110 3.47 13.38 -9.97
CA MET A 110 2.37 13.42 -10.94
C MET A 110 2.15 12.07 -11.62
N LEU A 111 3.24 11.42 -12.03
CA LEU A 111 3.17 10.11 -12.68
C LEU A 111 2.56 9.07 -11.73
N SER A 112 2.92 9.11 -10.44
CA SER A 112 2.36 8.21 -9.42
C SER A 112 0.86 8.42 -9.20
N MET A 113 0.37 9.67 -9.20
CA MET A 113 -1.06 9.97 -9.13
C MET A 113 -1.80 9.50 -10.39
N ALA A 114 -1.22 9.75 -11.57
CA ALA A 114 -1.78 9.28 -12.84
C ALA A 114 -1.89 7.74 -12.90
N LEU A 115 -0.92 7.03 -12.31
CA LEU A 115 -0.88 5.57 -12.21
C LEU A 115 -1.81 5.01 -11.12
N THR A 116 -2.27 5.83 -10.19
CA THR A 116 -3.23 5.41 -9.15
C THR A 116 -4.59 5.08 -9.76
N TRP A 117 -5.05 5.84 -10.75
CA TRP A 117 -6.33 5.57 -11.42
C TRP A 117 -6.39 4.19 -12.13
N PRO A 118 -5.42 3.81 -12.99
CA PRO A 118 -5.45 2.51 -13.65
C PRO A 118 -5.22 1.33 -12.70
N THR A 119 -4.44 1.48 -11.62
CA THR A 119 -4.28 0.42 -10.61
C THR A 119 -5.58 0.10 -9.88
N TYR A 120 -6.41 1.12 -9.61
CA TYR A 120 -7.76 0.94 -9.07
C TYR A 120 -8.71 0.24 -10.05
N LYS A 121 -8.56 0.49 -11.35
CA LYS A 121 -9.45 -0.07 -12.38
C LYS A 121 -9.11 -1.53 -12.73
N LEU A 122 -7.84 -1.91 -12.64
CA LEU A 122 -7.37 -3.25 -13.03
C LEU A 122 -7.52 -4.31 -11.93
N ARG A 123 -7.55 -3.92 -10.65
CA ARG A 123 -7.61 -4.88 -9.54
C ARG A 123 -9.05 -5.17 -9.13
N ARG A 124 -9.41 -6.46 -9.14
CA ARG A 124 -10.73 -6.95 -8.69
C ARG A 124 -10.90 -6.87 -7.17
N THR A 125 -9.78 -6.95 -6.43
CA THR A 125 -9.67 -6.71 -4.99
C THR A 125 -9.14 -5.31 -4.75
N ARG A 126 -9.93 -4.46 -4.06
CA ARG A 126 -9.56 -3.07 -3.79
C ARG A 126 -8.27 -3.02 -2.95
N PRO A 127 -7.25 -2.23 -3.36
CA PRO A 127 -6.08 -2.03 -2.52
C PRO A 127 -6.49 -1.37 -1.19
N PRO A 128 -5.77 -1.65 -0.09
CA PRO A 128 -6.04 -1.03 1.20
C PRO A 128 -5.94 0.50 1.09
N LEU A 129 -6.97 1.19 1.56
CA LEU A 129 -7.12 2.66 1.45
C LEU A 129 -5.88 3.43 1.92
N ALA A 130 -5.16 2.90 2.91
CA ALA A 130 -3.93 3.48 3.44
C ALA A 130 -2.87 3.72 2.35
N VAL A 131 -2.69 2.78 1.41
CA VAL A 131 -1.64 2.89 0.37
C VAL A 131 -2.02 3.96 -0.65
N SER A 132 -3.29 4.08 -0.98
CA SER A 132 -3.79 5.08 -1.92
C SER A 132 -3.75 6.50 -1.32
N LEU A 133 -4.10 6.63 -0.04
CA LEU A 133 -3.91 7.89 0.71
C LEU A 133 -2.43 8.28 0.77
N TYR A 134 -1.54 7.30 1.00
CA TYR A 134 -0.10 7.54 1.03
C TYR A 134 0.43 7.99 -0.34
N ALA A 135 -0.05 7.39 -1.44
CA ALA A 135 0.32 7.81 -2.80
C ALA A 135 -0.12 9.22 -3.14
N VAL A 136 -1.36 9.55 -2.80
CA VAL A 136 -1.88 10.91 -2.97
C VAL A 136 -1.08 11.90 -2.11
N GLY A 137 -0.81 11.56 -0.85
CA GLY A 137 -0.03 12.37 0.07
C GLY A 137 1.38 12.65 -0.46
N ILE A 138 2.12 11.61 -0.83
CA ILE A 138 3.48 11.74 -1.37
C ILE A 138 3.51 12.54 -2.68
N GLY A 139 2.55 12.30 -3.58
CA GLY A 139 2.47 13.03 -4.85
C GLY A 139 2.17 14.52 -4.66
N LEU A 140 1.41 14.88 -3.61
CA LEU A 140 1.11 16.26 -3.25
C LEU A 140 2.24 16.96 -2.49
N THR A 141 3.08 16.23 -1.76
CA THR A 141 4.21 16.79 -0.99
C THR A 141 5.10 17.77 -1.79
N PRO A 142 5.62 17.45 -3.00
CA PRO A 142 6.46 18.38 -3.74
C PRO A 142 5.69 19.64 -4.17
N TRP A 143 4.41 19.53 -4.51
CA TRP A 143 3.57 20.68 -4.85
C TRP A 143 3.33 21.59 -3.65
N LEU A 144 3.01 21.01 -2.49
CA LEU A 144 2.86 21.74 -1.24
C LEU A 144 4.17 22.46 -0.86
N LEU A 145 5.32 21.81 -1.05
CA LEU A 145 6.63 22.43 -0.83
C LEU A 145 6.86 23.65 -1.72
N ILE A 146 6.52 23.59 -3.02
CA ILE A 146 6.63 24.73 -3.94
C ILE A 146 5.71 25.87 -3.49
N VAL A 147 4.46 25.55 -3.14
CA VAL A 147 3.48 26.55 -2.72
C VAL A 147 3.93 27.23 -1.41
N VAL A 148 4.38 26.45 -0.43
CA VAL A 148 4.88 26.96 0.86
C VAL A 148 6.14 27.80 0.68
N SER A 149 7.10 27.36 -0.14
CA SER A 149 8.32 28.14 -0.36
C SER A 149 8.01 29.48 -1.03
N ARG A 150 7.12 29.50 -2.03
CA ARG A 150 6.67 30.72 -2.70
C ARG A 150 5.83 31.63 -1.82
N TRP A 151 5.15 31.07 -0.82
CA TRP A 151 4.36 31.84 0.14
C TRP A 151 5.24 32.48 1.20
N LEU A 152 6.30 31.78 1.65
CA LEU A 152 7.26 32.27 2.63
C LEU A 152 8.18 33.38 2.08
N GLU A 153 8.43 33.40 0.78
CA GLU A 153 9.20 34.43 0.09
C GLU A 153 8.45 35.77 -0.09
N ARG A 154 7.17 35.83 0.29
CA ARG A 154 6.30 36.98 0.08
C ARG A 154 6.03 37.72 1.40
#